data_AF-A0A269Y1A5-F1
#
_entry.id   AF-A0A269Y1A5-F1
#
_cell.length_a   1.000
_cell.length_b   1.000
_cell.length_c   1.000
_cell.angle_alpha   90.00
_cell.angle_beta   90.00
_cell.angle_gamma   90.00
#
_symmetry.space_group_name_H-M   'P 1'
#
loop_
_entity.id
_entity.type
_entity.pdbx_description
1 polymer ?
#
loop_
_entity_poly.entity_id
_entity_poly.type
_entity_poly.pdbx_seq_one_letter_code
_entity_poly.pdbx_strand_id
1 'polypeptide(L)' 'MMQDRESLLGQLLELRSEHRDLDTVINRMTNETTFIDQLYLQRLKKRKLLLKDRITRVESQLIPDNIA' A
#
# COMPACT_ATOMS: atom_id res chain seq x y z
N MET A 1 -13.71 -7.57 -19.73
CA MET A 1 -12.87 -7.88 -20.91
C MET A 1 -11.49 -8.29 -20.40
N MET A 2 -10.65 -8.97 -21.21
CA MET A 2 -9.32 -9.44 -20.77
C MET A 2 -8.39 -8.27 -20.35
N GLN A 3 -8.56 -7.11 -21.00
CA GLN A 3 -7.83 -5.86 -20.73
C GLN A 3 -8.07 -5.27 -19.33
N ASP A 4 -9.25 -5.49 -18.74
CA ASP A 4 -9.56 -4.95 -17.41
C ASP A 4 -8.74 -5.65 -16.33
N ARG A 5 -8.51 -6.97 -16.47
CA ARG A 5 -7.77 -7.77 -15.49
C ARG A 5 -6.29 -7.46 -15.50
N GLU A 6 -5.68 -7.33 -16.69
CA GLU A 6 -4.27 -6.96 -16.83
C GLU A 6 -4.01 -5.55 -16.30
N SER A 7 -4.92 -4.60 -16.56
CA SER A 7 -4.86 -3.25 -15.99
C SER A 7 -4.93 -3.26 -14.46
N LEU A 8 -5.84 -4.04 -13.87
CA LEU A 8 -5.96 -4.19 -12.42
C LEU A 8 -4.71 -4.83 -11.80
N LEU A 9 -4.10 -5.81 -12.48
CA LEU A 9 -2.84 -6.42 -12.03
C LEU A 9 -1.67 -5.43 -12.06
N GLY A 10 -1.58 -4.59 -13.10
CA GLY A 10 -0.59 -3.51 -13.17
C GLY A 10 -0.76 -2.52 -12.02
N GLN A 11 -1.98 -2.05 -11.80
CA GLN A 11 -2.31 -1.17 -10.67
C GLN A 11 -1.99 -1.81 -9.31
N LEU A 12 -2.28 -3.10 -9.15
CA LEU A 12 -1.96 -3.84 -7.92
C LEU A 12 -0.45 -3.88 -7.65
N LEU A 13 0.35 -4.11 -8.69
CA LEU A 13 1.82 -4.10 -8.61
C LEU A 13 2.35 -2.73 -8.20
N GLU A 14 1.85 -1.66 -8.82
CA GLU A 14 2.24 -0.29 -8.47
C GLU A 14 1.89 0.05 -7.02
N LEU A 15 0.65 -0.23 -6.60
CA LEU A 15 0.19 0.01 -5.24
C LEU A 15 1.01 -0.78 -4.20
N ARG A 16 1.35 -2.04 -4.50
CA ARG A 16 2.20 -2.87 -3.64
C ARG A 16 3.63 -2.33 -3.55
N SER A 17 4.18 -1.83 -4.67
CA SER A 17 5.49 -1.18 -4.68
C SER A 17 5.48 0.07 -3.80
N GLU A 18 4.54 0.99 -4.02
CA GLU A 18 4.43 2.22 -3.23
C GLU A 18 4.23 1.91 -1.74
N HIS A 19 3.44 0.90 -1.40
CA HIS A 19 3.24 0.46 -0.01
C HIS A 19 4.55 -0.04 0.62
N ARG A 20 5.38 -0.79 -0.14
CA ARG A 20 6.67 -1.29 0.33
C ARG A 20 7.70 -0.17 0.51
N ASP A 21 7.69 0.81 -0.39
CA ASP A 21 8.55 1.98 -0.29
C ASP A 21 8.19 2.81 0.95
N LEU A 22 6.90 3.05 1.18
CA LEU A 22 6.42 3.72 2.39
C LEU A 22 6.80 2.96 3.66
N ASP A 23 6.70 1.63 3.66
CA ASP A 23 7.13 0.81 4.79
C ASP A 23 8.62 0.97 5.08
N THR A 24 9.45 0.98 4.03
CA THR A 24 10.90 1.20 4.14
C THR A 24 11.22 2.58 4.72
N VAL A 25 10.53 3.63 4.26
CA VAL A 25 10.69 5.00 4.78
C VAL A 25 10.29 5.06 6.25
N ILE A 26 9.11 4.53 6.61
CA ILE A 26 8.63 4.48 8.00
C ILE A 26 9.64 3.75 8.89
N ASN A 27 10.17 2.62 8.43
CA ASN A 27 11.13 1.83 9.20
C ASN A 27 12.44 2.61 9.40
N ARG A 28 13.00 3.23 8.34
CA ARG A 28 14.20 4.08 8.45
C ARG A 28 14.00 5.21 9.46
N MET A 29 12.90 5.94 9.36
CA MET A 29 12.59 7.03 10.28
C MET A 29 12.38 6.57 11.72
N THR A 30 11.87 5.36 11.92
CA THR A 30 11.67 4.80 13.28
C THR A 30 12.98 4.33 13.90
N ASN A 31 13.96 3.91 13.08
CA ASN A 31 15.28 3.48 13.53
C ASN A 31 16.28 4.63 13.69
N GLU A 32 16.02 5.79 13.10
CA GLU A 32 16.81 6.99 13.35
C GLU A 32 16.63 7.45 14.81
N THR A 33 17.75 7.58 15.53
CA THR A 33 17.79 7.97 16.95
C THR A 33 17.51 9.48 17.17
N THR A 34 17.40 10.25 16.09
CA THR A 34 17.12 11.70 16.12
C THR A 34 15.65 11.96 16.46
N PHE A 35 15.33 13.18 16.91
CA PHE A 35 13.95 13.65 17.14
C PHE A 35 13.05 13.32 15.93
N ILE A 36 12.22 12.28 16.08
CA ILE A 36 11.25 11.89 15.05
C ILE A 36 10.09 12.88 15.10
N ASP A 37 9.79 13.50 13.96
CA ASP A 37 8.53 14.24 13.80
C ASP A 37 7.37 13.23 13.84
N GLN A 38 6.75 13.10 15.02
CA GLN A 38 5.65 12.18 15.27
C GLN A 38 4.45 12.46 14.36
N LEU A 39 4.18 13.73 14.01
CA LEU A 39 3.08 14.10 13.15
C LEU A 39 3.36 13.65 11.70
N TYR A 40 4.60 13.80 11.24
CA TYR A 40 5.03 13.27 9.96
C TYR A 40 4.92 11.75 9.90
N LEU A 41 5.40 11.05 10.93
CA LEU A 41 5.28 9.59 11.03
C LEU A 41 3.82 9.12 11.01
N GLN A 42 2.93 9.82 11.73
CA GLN A 42 1.49 9.52 11.72
C GLN A 42 0.88 9.70 10.33
N ARG A 43 1.24 10.76 9.58
CA ARG A 43 0.79 10.95 8.20
C ARG A 43 1.26 9.83 7.28
N LEU A 44 2.50 9.38 7.41
CA LEU A 44 3.03 8.25 6.64
C LEU A 44 2.29 6.96 6.94
N LYS A 45 2.05 6.64 8.22
CA LYS A 45 1.28 5.46 8.63
C LYS A 45 -0.15 5.51 8.10
N LYS A 46 -0.80 6.68 8.14
CA LYS A 46 -2.14 6.87 7.55
C LYS A 46 -2.14 6.64 6.05
N ARG A 47 -1.14 7.15 5.33
CA ARG A 47 -0.99 6.92 3.89
C ARG A 47 -0.76 5.44 3.57
N LYS A 48 0.07 4.75 4.35
CA LYS A 48 0.29 3.31 4.25
C LYS A 48 -1.01 2.51 4.44
N LEU A 49 -1.84 2.88 5.42
CA LEU A 49 -3.15 2.25 5.64
C LEU A 49 -4.07 2.43 4.42
N LEU A 50 -4.15 3.64 3.86
CA LEU A 50 -4.95 3.91 2.66
C LEU A 50 -4.47 3.11 1.44
N LEU A 51 -3.15 2.93 1.26
CA LEU A 51 -2.62 2.08 0.20
C LEU A 51 -3.01 0.62 0.42
N LYS A 52 -2.93 0.12 1.66
CA LYS A 52 -3.39 -1.23 2.00
C LYS A 52 -4.86 -1.43 1.64
N ASP A 53 -5.73 -0.48 2.00
CA ASP A 53 -7.16 -0.56 1.70
C ASP A 53 -7.42 -0.57 0.18
N ARG A 54 -6.65 0.22 -0.58
CA ARG A 54 -6.71 0.23 -2.06
C ARG A 54 -6.24 -1.09 -2.66
N ILE A 55 -5.14 -1.65 -2.15
CA ILE A 55 -4.64 -2.97 -2.54
C ILE A 55 -5.73 -4.01 -2.32
N THR A 56 -6.32 -4.08 -1.13
CA THR A 56 -7.39 -5.03 -0.81
C THR A 56 -8.59 -4.85 -1.73
N ARG A 57 -8.99 -3.61 -2.04
CA ARG A 57 -10.10 -3.36 -2.98
C ARG A 57 -9.80 -3.85 -4.39
N VAL A 58 -8.60 -3.63 -4.91
CA VAL A 58 -8.17 -4.11 -6.24
C VAL A 58 -8.04 -5.63 -6.25
N GLU A 59 -7.51 -6.22 -5.18
CA GLU A 59 -7.47 -7.68 -5.00
C GLU A 59 -8.88 -8.28 -4.99
N SER A 60 -9.83 -7.71 -4.25
CA SER A 60 -11.22 -8.17 -4.25
C SER A 60 -11.89 -8.07 -5.63
N GLN A 61 -11.51 -7.11 -6.47
CA GLN A 61 -11.99 -7.02 -7.85
C GLN A 61 -11.34 -8.06 -8.77
N LEU A 62 -10.10 -8.48 -8.47
CA LEU A 62 -9.34 -9.51 -9.19
C LEU A 62 -9.66 -10.94 -8.75
N ILE A 63 -10.35 -11.10 -7.61
CA ILE A 63 -10.83 -12.37 -7.07
C ILE A 63 -12.34 -12.46 -7.31
N PRO A 64 -12.84 -12.98 -8.45
CA PRO A 64 -14.28 -13.20 -8.62
C PRO A 64 -14.85 -14.30 -7.72
N ASP A 65 -14.05 -15.11 -7.01
CA ASP A 65 -14.54 -16.42 -6.52
C ASP A 65 -13.78 -17.04 -5.32
N ASN A 66 -13.26 -16.26 -4.36
CA ASN A 66 -12.48 -16.89 -3.28
C ASN A 66 -12.55 -16.25 -1.89
N ILE A 67 -13.69 -15.64 -1.54
CA ILE A 67 -14.07 -15.44 -0.14
C ILE A 67 -15.55 -15.81 -0.04
N ALA A 68 -15.79 -17.05 0.40
CA ALA A 68 -17.05 -17.50 1.00
C ALA A 68 -17.33 -16.75 2.32
#